data_AF-A0A4E0PXR6-F1
#
_entry.id   AF-A0A4E0PXR6-F1
#
_cell.length_a   1.000
_cell.length_b   1.000
_cell.length_c   1.000
_cell.angle_alpha   90.00
_cell.angle_beta   90.00
_cell.angle_gamma   90.00
#
_symmetry.space_group_name_H-M   'P 1'
#
loop_
_entity.id
_entity.type
_entity.pdbx_description
1 polymer ?
#
loop_
_entity_poly.entity_id
_entity_poly.type
_entity_poly.pdbx_seq_one_letter_code
_entity_poly.pdbx_strand_id
1 'polypeptide(L)'
;MTVAETLKDLYILIKEEDTEKLLSMFVGEPVIDTPLEGRITGIDEFIEFADRQHQWLSGHDAGQQFVEITANVKRICVEILLYLQHDTRNIDLPVAIVADLDGDRVSAIRVYHSTWPLTGKHKVREPLLEPVEGLEEPDFVKQYMQALEEGNTEQILDIFEDDGYAREPGSSGYMHSGKAGLKDFLFISIA
;
A
#
# COMPACT_ATOMS: atom_id res chain seq x y z
N MET A 1 11.95 -18.24 6.20
CA MET A 1 11.32 -16.91 6.11
C MET A 1 9.89 -17.13 5.67
N THR A 2 8.91 -16.54 6.35
CA THR A 2 7.49 -16.65 5.98
C THR A 2 7.17 -15.75 4.78
N VAL A 3 6.07 -16.00 4.07
CA VAL A 3 5.61 -15.09 3.00
C VAL A 3 5.42 -13.67 3.51
N ALA A 4 4.93 -13.49 4.75
CA ALA A 4 4.77 -12.19 5.37
C ALA A 4 6.10 -11.43 5.50
N GLU A 5 7.16 -12.12 5.92
CA GLU A 5 8.51 -11.55 5.97
C GLU A 5 9.04 -11.20 4.58
N THR A 6 8.79 -12.04 3.56
CA THR A 6 9.21 -11.73 2.18
C THR A 6 8.49 -10.50 1.63
N LEU A 7 7.20 -10.37 1.91
CA LEU A 7 6.40 -9.20 1.49
C LEU A 7 6.84 -7.93 2.21
N LYS A 8 7.14 -8.02 3.51
CA LYS A 8 7.72 -6.93 4.30
C LYS A 8 9.02 -6.41 3.69
N ASP A 9 9.84 -7.32 3.19
CA ASP A 9 11.14 -6.98 2.62
C ASP A 9 11.09 -6.81 1.08
N LEU A 10 9.91 -6.74 0.46
CA LEU A 10 9.75 -6.73 -1.00
C LEU A 10 10.69 -5.74 -1.71
N TYR A 11 10.69 -4.47 -1.29
CA TYR A 11 11.52 -3.44 -1.92
C TYR A 11 13.00 -3.56 -1.54
N ILE A 12 13.33 -4.14 -0.37
CA ILE A 12 14.71 -4.48 -0.01
C ILE A 12 15.23 -5.56 -0.96
N LEU A 13 14.46 -6.64 -1.16
CA LEU A 13 14.85 -7.75 -2.02
C LEU A 13 14.97 -7.35 -3.49
N ILE A 14 14.10 -6.45 -3.98
CA ILE A 14 14.26 -5.85 -5.31
C ILE A 14 15.55 -5.04 -5.38
N LYS A 15 15.83 -4.19 -4.39
CA LYS A 15 17.06 -3.38 -4.35
C LYS A 15 18.33 -4.25 -4.25
N GLU A 16 18.27 -5.38 -3.57
CA GLU A 16 19.36 -6.36 -3.44
C GLU A 16 19.45 -7.35 -4.61
N GLU A 17 18.57 -7.22 -5.60
CA GLU A 17 18.50 -8.11 -6.78
C GLU A 17 18.25 -9.59 -6.41
N ASP A 18 17.67 -9.86 -5.23
CA ASP A 18 17.36 -11.22 -4.75
C ASP A 18 16.07 -11.76 -5.38
N THR A 19 16.12 -11.87 -6.72
CA THR A 19 14.99 -12.29 -7.55
C THR A 19 14.62 -13.75 -7.31
N GLU A 20 15.59 -14.61 -6.96
CA GLU A 20 15.32 -16.00 -6.59
C GLU A 20 14.40 -16.08 -5.37
N LYS A 21 14.70 -15.31 -4.33
CA LYS A 21 13.87 -15.26 -3.12
C LYS A 21 12.50 -14.66 -3.38
N LEU A 22 12.42 -13.63 -4.21
CA LEU A 22 11.14 -13.06 -4.66
C LEU A 22 10.29 -14.09 -5.40
N LEU A 23 10.86 -14.81 -6.37
CA LEU A 23 10.16 -15.84 -7.12
C LEU A 23 9.72 -17.00 -6.23
N SER A 24 10.52 -17.34 -5.21
CA SER A 24 10.23 -18.45 -4.30
C SER A 24 8.95 -18.31 -3.50
N MET A 25 8.40 -17.09 -3.34
CA MET A 25 7.17 -16.86 -2.57
C MET A 25 5.91 -17.21 -3.35
N PHE A 26 5.97 -17.23 -4.69
CA PHE A 26 4.80 -17.46 -5.52
C PHE A 26 4.42 -18.94 -5.58
N VAL A 27 3.13 -19.20 -5.78
CA VAL A 27 2.64 -20.46 -6.34
C VAL A 27 2.59 -20.30 -7.87
N GLY A 28 3.35 -21.11 -8.59
CA GLY A 28 3.43 -21.00 -10.05
C GLY A 28 4.10 -19.71 -10.53
N GLU A 29 3.58 -19.14 -11.62
CA GLU A 29 4.12 -17.92 -12.23
C GLU A 29 3.72 -16.66 -11.44
N PRO A 30 4.63 -15.68 -11.31
CA PRO A 30 4.35 -14.47 -10.57
C PRO A 30 3.29 -13.61 -11.25
N VAL A 31 2.43 -13.01 -10.43
CA VAL A 31 1.45 -12.00 -10.85
C VAL A 31 1.58 -10.82 -9.91
N ILE A 32 1.86 -9.64 -10.45
CA ILE A 32 1.93 -8.41 -9.68
C ILE A 32 1.26 -7.24 -10.41
N ASP A 33 0.41 -6.51 -9.70
CA ASP A 33 -0.27 -5.31 -10.18
C ASP A 33 0.30 -4.06 -9.48
N THR A 34 0.97 -3.18 -10.22
CA THR A 34 1.55 -1.94 -9.66
C THR A 34 0.81 -0.68 -10.16
N PRO A 35 0.85 0.44 -9.41
CA PRO A 35 0.23 1.68 -9.86
C PRO A 35 0.86 2.25 -11.15
N LEU A 36 2.18 2.11 -11.31
CA LEU A 36 2.92 2.67 -12.43
C LEU A 36 2.82 1.80 -13.69
N GLU A 37 3.03 0.49 -13.54
CA GLU A 37 3.20 -0.43 -14.68
C GLU A 37 1.96 -1.27 -14.99
N GLY A 38 0.98 -1.32 -14.09
CA GLY A 38 -0.19 -2.17 -14.24
C GLY A 38 0.15 -3.64 -13.94
N ARG A 39 -0.51 -4.55 -14.66
CA ARG A 39 -0.39 -6.00 -14.44
C ARG A 39 0.83 -6.58 -15.13
N ILE A 40 1.65 -7.27 -14.36
CA ILE A 40 2.81 -8.06 -14.80
C ILE A 40 2.51 -9.52 -14.50
N THR A 41 2.79 -10.42 -15.43
CA THR A 41 2.48 -11.85 -15.33
C THR A 41 3.56 -12.64 -16.04
N GLY A 42 4.06 -13.71 -15.40
CA GLY A 42 5.10 -14.56 -15.97
C GLY A 42 6.48 -14.27 -15.37
N ILE A 43 7.35 -15.28 -15.39
CA ILE A 43 8.67 -15.23 -14.77
C ILE A 43 9.56 -14.19 -15.46
N ASP A 44 9.61 -14.19 -16.80
CA ASP A 44 10.50 -13.33 -17.57
C ASP A 44 10.13 -11.85 -17.37
N GLU A 45 8.84 -11.52 -17.47
CA GLU A 45 8.29 -10.19 -17.27
C GLU A 45 8.47 -9.71 -15.83
N PHE A 46 8.39 -10.61 -14.85
CA PHE A 46 8.68 -10.29 -13.46
C PHE A 46 10.16 -9.99 -13.24
N ILE A 47 11.08 -10.73 -13.87
CA ILE A 47 12.52 -10.47 -13.80
C ILE A 47 12.82 -9.09 -14.42
N GLU A 48 12.27 -8.79 -15.60
CA GLU A 48 12.43 -7.48 -16.24
C GLU A 48 11.82 -6.33 -15.42
N PHE A 49 10.70 -6.58 -14.75
CA PHE A 49 10.13 -5.67 -13.78
C PHE A 49 11.08 -5.44 -12.60
N ALA A 50 11.60 -6.51 -11.99
CA ALA A 50 12.48 -6.42 -10.83
C ALA A 50 13.77 -5.67 -11.16
N ASP A 51 14.38 -5.92 -12.32
CA ASP A 51 15.57 -5.18 -12.80
C ASP A 51 15.28 -3.68 -12.99
N ARG A 52 14.18 -3.33 -13.66
CA ARG A 52 13.79 -1.91 -13.84
C ARG A 52 13.50 -1.22 -12.51
N GLN A 53 12.85 -1.91 -11.59
CA GLN A 53 12.61 -1.38 -10.24
C GLN A 53 13.90 -1.26 -9.44
N HIS A 54 14.83 -2.22 -9.53
CA HIS A 54 16.14 -2.14 -8.91
C HIS A 54 16.88 -0.87 -9.38
N GLN A 55 16.98 -0.67 -10.70
CA GLN A 55 17.65 0.50 -11.28
C GLN A 55 17.00 1.80 -10.81
N TRP A 56 15.66 1.84 -10.75
CA TRP A 56 14.94 3.00 -10.26
C TRP A 56 15.21 3.25 -8.77
N LEU A 57 15.08 2.26 -7.90
CA LEU A 57 15.30 2.39 -6.45
C LEU A 57 16.74 2.80 -6.14
N SER A 58 17.72 2.22 -6.84
CA SER A 58 19.14 2.56 -6.70
C SER A 58 19.43 4.01 -7.12
N GLY A 59 18.74 4.51 -8.15
CA GLY A 59 18.85 5.90 -8.60
C GLY A 59 18.20 6.94 -7.67
N HIS A 60 17.37 6.51 -6.71
CA HIS A 60 16.58 7.38 -5.83
C HIS A 60 16.93 7.22 -4.34
N ASP A 61 18.11 6.68 -4.01
CA ASP A 61 18.57 6.40 -2.63
C ASP A 61 17.48 5.76 -1.76
N ALA A 62 16.79 4.76 -2.32
CA ALA A 62 15.58 4.25 -1.70
C ALA A 62 15.85 3.56 -0.34
N GLY A 63 15.04 3.89 0.66
CA GLY A 63 14.99 3.19 1.95
C GLY A 63 13.56 2.76 2.26
N GLN A 64 13.36 1.87 3.23
CA GLN A 64 12.02 1.52 3.70
C GLN A 64 11.93 1.45 5.22
N GLN A 65 10.75 1.75 5.75
CA GLN A 65 10.35 1.48 7.12
C GLN A 65 9.09 0.62 7.12
N PHE A 66 9.12 -0.46 7.88
CA PHE A 66 7.94 -1.26 8.17
C PHE A 66 6.93 -0.50 9.04
N VAL A 67 5.64 -0.60 8.72
CA VAL A 67 4.56 0.00 9.50
C VAL A 67 3.74 -1.08 10.20
N GLU A 68 3.02 -1.92 9.44
CA GLU A 68 2.08 -2.89 10.01
C GLU A 68 1.84 -4.09 9.07
N ILE A 69 1.43 -5.24 9.62
CA ILE A 69 0.92 -6.38 8.86
C ILE A 69 -0.47 -6.74 9.37
N THR A 70 -1.44 -6.74 8.45
CA THR A 70 -2.75 -7.36 8.68
C THR A 70 -2.87 -8.62 7.84
N ALA A 71 -3.18 -9.76 8.46
CA ALA A 71 -3.23 -11.05 7.76
C ALA A 71 -4.44 -11.90 8.16
N ASN A 72 -4.89 -12.72 7.22
CA ASN A 72 -5.79 -13.84 7.45
C ASN A 72 -5.40 -15.03 6.56
N VAL A 73 -6.20 -16.10 6.58
CA VAL A 73 -5.90 -17.34 5.82
C VAL A 73 -5.92 -17.20 4.30
N LYS A 74 -6.43 -16.08 3.76
CA LYS A 74 -6.53 -15.83 2.31
C LYS A 74 -5.63 -14.69 1.83
N ARG A 75 -5.24 -13.76 2.71
CA ARG A 75 -4.54 -12.54 2.32
C ARG A 75 -3.61 -12.02 3.40
N ILE A 76 -2.56 -11.35 2.94
CA ILE A 76 -1.66 -10.54 3.77
C ILE A 76 -1.64 -9.14 3.19
N CYS A 77 -1.85 -8.13 4.03
CA CYS A 77 -1.60 -6.72 3.73
C CYS A 77 -0.40 -6.28 4.56
N VAL A 78 0.63 -5.81 3.88
CA VAL A 78 1.81 -5.20 4.49
C VAL A 78 1.80 -3.72 4.17
N GLU A 79 1.95 -2.89 5.20
CA GLU A 79 2.11 -1.46 5.06
C GLU A 79 3.56 -1.07 5.36
N ILE A 80 4.14 -0.27 4.48
CA ILE A 80 5.48 0.30 4.62
C ILE A 80 5.48 1.78 4.24
N LEU A 81 6.50 2.49 4.71
CA LEU A 81 6.92 3.77 4.16
C LEU A 81 8.15 3.57 3.30
N LEU A 82 8.07 3.92 2.02
CA LEU A 82 9.20 3.94 1.10
C LEU A 82 9.76 5.37 1.06
N TYR A 83 11.00 5.52 1.50
CA TYR A 83 11.75 6.78 1.44
C TYR A 83 12.49 6.86 0.12
N LEU A 84 12.33 7.99 -0.57
CA LEU A 84 12.89 8.21 -1.90
C LEU A 84 13.45 9.62 -2.00
N GLN A 85 14.61 9.75 -2.64
CA GLN A 85 15.10 11.02 -3.15
C GLN A 85 14.69 11.14 -4.62
N HIS A 86 13.77 12.06 -4.93
CA HIS A 86 13.30 12.32 -6.29
C HIS A 86 13.51 13.79 -6.65
N ASP A 87 14.32 14.05 -7.67
CA ASP A 87 14.83 15.37 -8.01
C ASP A 87 15.52 16.04 -6.80
N THR A 88 14.93 17.13 -6.29
CA THR A 88 15.41 17.88 -5.11
C THR A 88 14.59 17.60 -3.86
N ARG A 89 13.65 16.65 -3.90
CA ARG A 89 12.68 16.37 -2.83
C ARG A 89 12.92 15.00 -2.20
N ASN A 90 12.78 14.96 -0.88
CA ASN A 90 12.61 13.70 -0.16
C ASN A 90 11.12 13.36 -0.14
N ILE A 91 10.78 12.14 -0.49
CA ILE A 91 9.42 11.62 -0.54
C ILE A 91 9.30 10.48 0.45
N ASP A 92 8.32 10.58 1.33
CA ASP A 92 7.89 9.50 2.21
C ASP A 92 6.60 8.94 1.62
N LEU A 93 6.72 7.85 0.87
CA LEU A 93 5.61 7.25 0.12
C LEU A 93 4.99 6.09 0.93
N PRO A 94 3.75 6.23 1.42
CA PRO A 94 3.03 5.10 1.99
C PRO A 94 2.71 4.08 0.90
N VAL A 95 3.06 2.83 1.15
CA VAL A 95 2.80 1.72 0.23
C VAL A 95 2.09 0.61 0.99
N ALA A 96 0.95 0.16 0.44
CA ALA A 96 0.28 -1.05 0.85
C ALA A 96 0.53 -2.16 -0.20
N ILE A 97 1.04 -3.29 0.27
CA ILE A 97 1.32 -4.49 -0.52
C ILE A 97 0.32 -5.55 -0.07
N VAL A 98 -0.60 -5.92 -0.96
CA VAL A 98 -1.62 -6.94 -0.68
C VAL A 98 -1.28 -8.20 -1.46
N ALA A 99 -1.02 -9.30 -0.77
CA ALA A 99 -0.85 -10.62 -1.37
C ALA A 99 -2.10 -11.46 -1.17
N ASP A 100 -2.61 -12.06 -2.26
CA ASP A 100 -3.54 -13.18 -2.19
C ASP A 100 -2.76 -14.48 -1.98
N LEU A 101 -3.27 -15.35 -1.11
CA LEU A 101 -2.63 -16.62 -0.74
C LEU A 101 -3.33 -17.81 -1.38
N ASP A 102 -2.53 -18.79 -1.79
CA ASP A 102 -2.95 -20.17 -2.05
C ASP A 102 -2.10 -21.08 -1.15
N GLY A 103 -2.72 -21.54 -0.06
CA GLY A 103 -2.00 -22.24 1.01
C GLY A 103 -0.98 -21.32 1.71
N ASP A 104 0.29 -21.70 1.67
CA ASP A 104 1.42 -20.97 2.28
C ASP A 104 2.20 -20.11 1.28
N ARG A 105 1.70 -19.95 0.06
CA ARG A 105 2.35 -19.22 -1.05
C ARG A 105 1.45 -18.13 -1.62
N VAL A 106 2.06 -17.21 -2.36
CA VAL A 106 1.39 -16.05 -2.98
C VAL A 106 0.88 -16.42 -4.37
N SER A 107 -0.40 -16.22 -4.64
CA SER A 107 -0.96 -16.37 -5.99
C SER A 107 -0.91 -15.07 -6.80
N ALA A 108 -0.99 -13.92 -6.13
CA ALA A 108 -0.89 -12.61 -6.76
C ALA A 108 -0.54 -11.51 -5.74
N ILE A 109 0.11 -10.45 -6.20
CA ILE A 109 0.40 -9.24 -5.42
C ILE A 109 -0.29 -8.04 -6.06
N ARG A 110 -0.86 -7.17 -5.23
CA ARG A 110 -1.36 -5.85 -5.61
C ARG A 110 -0.66 -4.78 -4.77
N VAL A 111 -0.03 -3.83 -5.44
CA VAL A 111 0.61 -2.69 -4.79
C VAL A 111 -0.29 -1.46 -4.92
N TYR A 112 -0.42 -0.72 -3.83
CA TYR A 112 -1.18 0.52 -3.73
C TYR A 112 -0.30 1.62 -3.12
N HIS A 113 -0.16 2.71 -3.86
CA HIS A 113 0.38 3.98 -3.37
C HIS A 113 -0.07 5.09 -4.31
N SER A 114 0.01 6.34 -3.86
CA SER A 114 -0.26 7.49 -4.72
C SER A 114 0.83 7.63 -5.78
N THR A 115 0.45 7.92 -7.02
CA THR A 115 1.42 8.29 -8.08
C THR A 115 1.76 9.78 -8.04
N TRP A 116 0.99 10.59 -7.31
CA TRP A 116 1.13 12.03 -7.29
C TRP A 116 2.49 12.51 -6.77
N PRO A 117 3.05 11.98 -5.66
CA PRO A 117 4.37 12.39 -5.19
C PRO A 117 5.48 12.18 -6.23
N LEU A 118 5.37 11.10 -7.02
CA LEU A 118 6.37 10.69 -8.01
C LEU A 118 6.20 11.40 -9.36
N THR A 119 4.95 11.61 -9.80
CA THR A 119 4.65 12.04 -11.18
C THR A 119 3.99 13.42 -11.27
N GLY A 120 3.60 14.00 -10.15
CA GLY A 120 2.77 15.20 -10.08
C GLY A 120 1.33 15.01 -10.58
N LYS A 121 0.90 13.77 -10.88
CA LYS A 121 -0.42 13.45 -11.42
C LYS A 121 -1.05 12.28 -10.67
N HIS A 122 -2.37 12.35 -10.49
CA HIS A 122 -3.16 11.20 -10.08
C HIS A 122 -3.44 10.32 -11.32
N LYS A 123 -3.06 9.05 -11.24
CA LYS A 123 -3.48 8.04 -12.22
C LYS A 123 -4.63 7.26 -11.61
N VAL A 124 -5.83 7.40 -12.19
CA VAL A 124 -6.98 6.56 -11.82
C VAL A 124 -6.76 5.19 -12.45
N ARG A 125 -6.93 4.13 -11.65
CA ARG A 125 -6.83 2.74 -12.08
C ARG A 125 -8.20 2.09 -11.91
N GLU A 126 -8.59 1.28 -12.88
CA GLU A 126 -9.79 0.45 -12.76
C GLU A 126 -9.69 -0.49 -11.53
N PRO A 127 -10.83 -0.88 -10.92
CA PRO A 127 -10.84 -1.87 -9.87
C PRO A 127 -10.12 -3.16 -10.29
N LEU A 128 -9.15 -3.61 -9.48
CA LEU A 128 -8.38 -4.84 -9.75
C LEU A 128 -9.08 -6.11 -9.27
N LEU A 129 -10.05 -5.95 -8.37
CA LEU A 129 -10.81 -7.05 -7.80
C LEU A 129 -12.13 -7.16 -8.53
N GLU A 130 -12.47 -8.39 -8.91
CA GLU A 130 -13.81 -8.69 -9.38
C GLU A 130 -14.83 -8.36 -8.28
N PRO A 131 -15.98 -7.78 -8.64
CA PRO A 131 -17.07 -7.59 -7.70
C PRO A 131 -17.47 -8.93 -7.08
N VAL A 132 -17.65 -8.94 -5.76
CA VAL A 132 -18.13 -10.10 -5.02
C VAL A 132 -19.59 -9.86 -4.66
N GLU A 133 -20.50 -10.68 -5.19
CA GLU A 133 -21.91 -10.62 -4.84
C GLU A 133 -22.13 -10.95 -3.35
N GLY A 134 -23.00 -10.19 -2.69
CA GLY A 134 -23.32 -10.39 -1.27
C GLY A 134 -22.18 -10.02 -0.31
N LEU A 135 -21.13 -9.33 -0.78
CA LEU A 135 -20.14 -8.75 0.11
C LEU A 135 -20.78 -7.61 0.90
N GLU A 136 -20.96 -7.81 2.20
CA GLU A 136 -21.41 -6.75 3.10
C GLU A 136 -20.20 -5.99 3.65
N GLU A 137 -20.21 -4.66 3.50
CA GLU A 137 -19.23 -3.81 4.16
C GLU A 137 -19.32 -3.99 5.69
N PRO A 138 -18.19 -4.11 6.40
CA PRO A 138 -18.19 -4.15 7.85
C PRO A 138 -18.90 -2.93 8.46
N ASP A 139 -19.61 -3.12 9.57
CA ASP A 139 -20.43 -2.06 10.17
C ASP A 139 -19.64 -0.79 10.50
N PHE A 140 -18.38 -0.92 10.94
CA PHE A 140 -17.54 0.24 11.23
C PHE A 140 -17.16 1.04 9.97
N VAL A 141 -17.03 0.38 8.81
CA VAL A 141 -16.80 1.05 7.52
C VAL A 141 -18.05 1.81 7.10
N LYS A 142 -19.23 1.17 7.18
CA LYS A 142 -20.51 1.82 6.89
C LYS A 142 -20.73 3.04 7.77
N GLN A 143 -20.50 2.91 9.08
CA GLN A 143 -20.62 4.01 10.04
C GLN A 143 -19.65 5.15 9.72
N TYR A 144 -18.39 4.84 9.39
CA TYR A 144 -17.42 5.85 8.98
C TYR A 144 -17.87 6.60 7.72
N MET A 145 -18.30 5.88 6.69
CA MET A 145 -18.74 6.48 5.42
C MET A 145 -19.99 7.35 5.59
N GLN A 146 -20.96 6.89 6.38
CA GLN A 146 -22.14 7.67 6.70
C GLN A 146 -21.80 8.93 7.49
N ALA A 147 -20.95 8.82 8.53
CA ALA A 147 -20.52 9.97 9.31
C ALA A 147 -19.74 10.98 8.46
N LEU A 148 -18.97 10.52 7.46
CA LEU A 148 -18.30 11.38 6.49
C LEU A 148 -19.30 12.12 5.60
N GLU A 149 -20.33 11.45 5.08
CA GLU A 149 -21.38 12.05 4.26
C GLU A 149 -22.21 13.09 5.04
N GLU A 150 -22.49 12.82 6.31
CA GLU A 150 -23.23 13.72 7.21
C GLU A 150 -22.37 14.86 7.78
N GLY A 151 -21.06 14.82 7.56
CA GLY A 151 -20.10 15.73 8.17
C GLY A 151 -20.02 15.63 9.70
N ASN A 152 -20.33 14.45 10.25
CA ASN A 152 -20.35 14.19 11.68
C ASN A 152 -18.96 13.82 12.22
N THR A 153 -18.12 14.84 12.40
CA THR A 153 -16.73 14.68 12.89
C THR A 153 -16.65 13.93 14.22
N GLU A 154 -17.59 14.12 15.16
CA GLU A 154 -17.56 13.44 16.47
C GLU A 154 -17.74 11.94 16.30
N GLN A 155 -18.68 11.50 15.47
CA GLN A 155 -18.89 10.08 15.18
C GLN A 155 -17.70 9.46 14.44
N ILE A 156 -17.05 10.20 13.53
CA ILE A 156 -15.82 9.74 12.89
C ILE A 156 -14.74 9.52 13.94
N LEU A 157 -14.54 10.49 14.84
CA LEU A 157 -13.52 10.39 15.89
C LEU A 157 -13.77 9.19 16.79
N ASP A 158 -15.02 8.91 17.17
CA ASP A 158 -15.38 7.76 18.02
C ASP A 158 -15.03 6.39 17.42
N ILE A 159 -14.87 6.30 16.09
CA ILE A 159 -14.44 5.06 15.41
C ILE A 159 -12.94 4.81 15.57
N PHE A 160 -12.12 5.86 15.69
CA PHE A 160 -10.68 5.71 15.86
C PHE A 160 -10.31 5.31 17.29
N GLU A 161 -9.23 4.55 17.45
CA GLU A 161 -8.51 4.43 18.72
C GLU A 161 -7.94 5.80 19.15
N ASP A 162 -7.56 5.93 20.43
CA ASP A 162 -7.07 7.19 20.98
C ASP A 162 -5.79 7.71 20.30
N ASP A 163 -4.94 6.80 19.83
CA ASP A 163 -3.71 7.05 19.08
C ASP A 163 -3.86 6.86 17.57
N GLY A 164 -5.09 6.67 17.09
CA GLY A 164 -5.40 6.53 15.67
C GLY A 164 -4.94 7.75 14.85
N TYR A 165 -4.66 7.52 13.57
CA TYR A 165 -4.19 8.58 12.68
C TYR A 165 -4.80 8.48 11.28
N ALA A 166 -4.84 9.62 10.58
CA ALA A 166 -5.09 9.71 9.16
C ALA A 166 -3.83 10.25 8.48
N ARG A 167 -3.54 9.80 7.26
CA ARG A 167 -2.39 10.28 6.50
C ARG A 167 -2.83 10.65 5.09
N GLU A 168 -2.50 11.87 4.69
CA GLU A 168 -2.73 12.32 3.32
C GLU A 168 -1.63 11.80 2.38
N PRO A 169 -1.92 11.68 1.07
CA PRO A 169 -0.96 11.19 0.09
C PRO A 169 0.24 12.12 -0.17
N GLY A 170 0.32 13.29 0.47
CA GLY A 170 1.26 14.37 0.19
C GLY A 170 2.63 14.33 0.88
N SER A 171 2.98 13.24 1.58
CA SER A 171 4.16 13.00 2.46
C SER A 171 3.84 12.98 3.95
N SER A 172 4.80 12.58 4.78
CA SER A 172 4.69 12.47 6.24
C SER A 172 4.34 13.78 6.97
N GLY A 173 4.56 14.94 6.33
CA GLY A 173 4.13 16.25 6.84
C GLY A 173 2.61 16.42 6.96
N TYR A 174 1.83 15.45 6.47
CA TYR A 174 0.37 15.44 6.48
C TYR A 174 -0.20 14.22 7.23
N MET A 175 0.43 13.88 8.36
CA MET A 175 -0.07 12.87 9.29
C MET A 175 -0.82 13.54 10.45
N HIS A 176 -2.07 13.15 10.64
CA HIS A 176 -3.00 13.73 11.60
C HIS A 176 -3.28 12.68 12.68
N SER A 177 -2.60 12.80 13.82
CA SER A 177 -2.57 11.74 14.85
C SER A 177 -3.31 12.12 16.12
N GLY A 178 -3.91 11.10 16.74
CA GLY A 178 -4.76 11.23 17.90
C GLY A 178 -6.05 12.00 17.60
N LYS A 179 -6.98 11.97 18.56
CA LYS A 179 -8.30 12.60 18.41
C LYS A 179 -8.22 14.09 18.03
N ALA A 180 -7.26 14.83 18.58
CA ALA A 180 -7.09 16.25 18.29
C ALA A 180 -6.62 16.50 16.85
N GLY A 181 -5.57 15.80 16.39
CA GLY A 181 -5.07 15.96 15.03
C GLY A 181 -6.08 15.52 13.98
N LEU A 182 -6.77 14.40 14.21
CA LEU A 182 -7.86 13.93 13.36
C LEU A 182 -9.00 14.95 13.27
N LYS A 183 -9.36 15.58 14.39
CA LYS A 183 -10.42 16.60 14.43
C LYS A 183 -10.07 17.79 13.55
N ASP A 184 -8.84 18.31 13.66
CA ASP A 184 -8.38 19.44 12.86
C ASP A 184 -8.39 19.13 11.35
N PHE A 185 -7.97 17.92 10.97
CA PHE A 185 -8.00 17.44 9.59
C PHE A 185 -9.41 17.34 9.01
N LEU A 186 -10.32 16.71 9.76
CA LEU A 186 -11.70 16.50 9.33
C LEU A 186 -12.47 17.81 9.21
N PHE A 187 -12.21 18.79 10.07
CA PHE A 187 -12.83 20.11 9.98
C PHE A 187 -12.49 20.87 8.69
N ILE A 188 -11.28 20.70 8.17
CA ILE A 188 -10.86 21.35 6.92
C ILE A 188 -11.38 20.60 5.69
N SER A 189 -11.58 19.28 5.80
CA SER A 189 -11.93 18.41 4.67
C SER A 189 -13.44 18.26 4.43
N ILE A 190 -14.26 18.58 5.44
CA ILE A 190 -15.73 18.42 5.42
C ILE A 190 -16.48 19.75 5.20
N ALA A 191 -15.79 20.89 5.34
CA ALA A 191 -16.35 22.23 5.13
C ALA A 191 -16.32 22.68 3.65
#